data_AF-A0A1I1SL20-F1
#
_entry.id   AF-A0A1I1SL20-F1
#
_cell.length_a   1.000
_cell.length_b   1.000
_cell.length_c   1.000
_cell.angle_alpha   90.00
_cell.angle_beta   90.00
_cell.angle_gamma   90.00
#
_symmetry.space_group_name_H-M   'P 1'
#
loop_
_entity.id
_entity.type
_entity.pdbx_description
1 polymer ?
#
loop_
_entity_poly.entity_id
_entity_poly.type
_entity_poly.pdbx_seq_one_letter_code
_entity_poly.pdbx_strand_id
1 'polypeptide(L)'
;MGVPPLLLSDYFMKKHIFITVLVSILILSIFVYSRIVEGENLKPKIENTSSHTINKNDENKVVSGIKSLGFKFKVSTQVLSDSNEEMASSIFEGKIALKKEKALNVWLGQVIDSKLKQQTEKTQLASSVLFKTQYENFVFKNTDFLGLNKSHPINAVTHLLSELSYQLDEPLSISKASGSAVYKYELLNNKLTRKIFKRKNADLENMSIDKIDENWSLVISKNNLPIKLNSVLDTHYINQDAHFVVKQIIYISAINMNVNWPNSNDLKMVNSNLKFKTTEVNQSFKITSEHLLKQALTKLASMPDEALAKEIGQYLLENYTLDELVNLIENKNLNPKLASLIIYAIQKNPTFSAEVTLVNLLAHPDLQGINKQRVVMSLGRFEAVSDLSLNSLKALVETPDNALANTAKLSIGTVARYNEIQKSEVKQYLSEQLSMGTNLDVTLLAINNSGITNLNAQAADLLGSTEQNVNVSLIKLLAKDSKYHDKIINFAVNSNQPKSIDALSRSVASQNLTLTALQKSHIIEKIRSSKNQIVKDQLKKLLNKDKHQW
;
A
#
# COMPACT_ATOMS: atom_id res chain seq x y z
N MET A 1 30.86 19.68 -4.44
CA MET A 1 30.60 18.43 -3.67
C MET A 1 29.12 18.14 -3.77
N GLY A 2 28.72 17.25 -4.68
CA GLY A 2 27.33 16.93 -4.97
C GLY A 2 26.91 15.66 -4.24
N VAL A 3 25.82 15.73 -3.48
CA VAL A 3 25.16 14.58 -2.86
C VAL A 3 24.43 13.79 -3.98
N PRO A 4 24.54 12.44 -4.04
CA PRO A 4 23.86 11.65 -5.06
C PRO A 4 22.33 11.62 -4.83
N PRO A 5 21.50 11.86 -5.86
CA PRO A 5 20.05 11.88 -5.73
C PRO A 5 19.48 10.48 -6.00
N LEU A 6 19.65 9.52 -5.09
CA LEU A 6 19.13 8.15 -5.31
C LEU A 6 18.68 7.38 -4.07
N LEU A 7 18.62 8.00 -2.89
CA LEU A 7 18.13 7.34 -1.67
C LEU A 7 16.82 7.92 -1.11
N LEU A 8 16.26 8.95 -1.75
CA LEU A 8 15.02 9.61 -1.29
C LEU A 8 13.75 9.13 -2.02
N SER A 9 13.80 8.38 -3.14
CA SER A 9 12.55 7.97 -3.81
C SER A 9 11.96 6.66 -3.28
N ASP A 10 12.79 5.69 -2.89
CA ASP A 10 12.32 4.37 -2.44
C ASP A 10 11.73 4.40 -1.02
N TYR A 11 12.22 5.30 -0.17
CA TYR A 11 11.64 5.55 1.16
C TYR A 11 10.31 6.33 1.09
N PHE A 12 10.10 7.13 0.04
CA PHE A 12 8.91 7.97 -0.13
C PHE A 12 7.79 7.30 -0.96
N MET A 13 8.10 6.46 -1.96
CA MET A 13 7.08 5.67 -2.68
C MET A 13 6.41 4.62 -1.78
N LYS A 14 7.19 3.94 -0.92
CA LYS A 14 6.63 3.02 0.10
C LYS A 14 5.79 3.75 1.16
N LYS A 15 5.96 5.06 1.33
CA LYS A 15 5.16 5.86 2.27
C LYS A 15 3.80 6.26 1.70
N HIS A 16 3.69 6.48 0.39
CA HIS A 16 2.47 6.99 -0.25
C HIS A 16 1.50 5.91 -0.73
N ILE A 17 1.98 4.77 -1.24
CA ILE A 17 1.10 3.60 -1.52
C ILE A 17 0.35 3.18 -0.23
N PHE A 18 0.99 3.35 0.92
CA PHE A 18 0.48 2.92 2.22
C PHE A 18 -0.45 3.93 2.92
N ILE A 19 -0.30 5.24 2.67
CA ILE A 19 -1.26 6.26 3.13
C ILE A 19 -2.60 6.08 2.40
N THR A 20 -2.56 5.77 1.10
CA THR A 20 -3.75 5.45 0.29
C THR A 20 -4.43 4.17 0.81
N VAL A 21 -3.67 3.12 1.13
CA VAL A 21 -4.21 1.88 1.73
C VAL A 21 -4.90 2.14 3.09
N LEU A 22 -4.41 3.04 3.94
CA LEU A 22 -5.00 3.31 5.26
C LEU A 22 -6.32 4.11 5.20
N VAL A 23 -6.38 5.10 4.31
CA VAL A 23 -7.61 5.86 4.02
C VAL A 23 -8.61 4.95 3.29
N SER A 24 -8.14 4.15 2.34
CA SER A 24 -8.97 3.16 1.64
C SER A 24 -9.43 2.04 2.56
N ILE A 25 -8.68 1.55 3.55
CA ILE A 25 -9.16 0.54 4.50
C ILE A 25 -10.20 1.12 5.46
N LEU A 26 -10.02 2.36 5.91
CA LEU A 26 -11.03 3.06 6.72
C LEU A 26 -12.31 3.33 5.88
N ILE A 27 -12.18 3.67 4.60
CA ILE A 27 -13.29 3.93 3.67
C ILE A 27 -13.92 2.62 3.12
N LEU A 28 -13.16 1.55 2.89
CA LEU A 28 -13.66 0.23 2.50
C LEU A 28 -14.44 -0.40 3.65
N SER A 29 -14.02 -0.17 4.90
CA SER A 29 -14.81 -0.53 6.09
C SER A 29 -16.21 0.07 6.08
N ILE A 30 -16.36 1.22 5.43
CA ILE A 30 -17.60 1.99 5.29
C ILE A 30 -18.41 1.54 4.06
N PHE A 31 -17.74 1.21 2.94
CA PHE A 31 -18.40 0.86 1.66
C PHE A 31 -18.95 -0.57 1.62
N VAL A 32 -18.22 -1.57 2.13
CA VAL A 32 -18.64 -2.99 2.10
C VAL A 32 -19.93 -3.23 2.91
N TYR A 33 -20.17 -2.45 3.96
CA TYR A 33 -21.38 -2.53 4.78
C TYR A 33 -22.67 -2.21 4.01
N SER A 34 -22.59 -1.39 2.95
CA SER A 34 -23.75 -0.97 2.15
C SER A 34 -24.29 -2.05 1.19
N ARG A 35 -23.47 -3.04 0.81
CA ARG A 35 -23.86 -4.10 -0.14
C ARG A 35 -24.30 -5.41 0.53
N ILE A 36 -24.00 -5.64 1.81
CA ILE A 36 -24.27 -6.91 2.49
C ILE A 36 -25.70 -6.98 3.10
N VAL A 37 -26.40 -5.85 3.22
CA VAL A 37 -27.74 -5.77 3.84
C VAL A 37 -28.84 -6.47 3.02
N GLU A 38 -28.57 -6.94 1.80
CA GLU A 38 -29.58 -7.55 0.90
C GLU A 38 -29.53 -9.08 0.74
N GLY A 39 -28.71 -9.83 1.50
CA GLY A 39 -28.45 -11.25 1.20
C GLY A 39 -28.61 -12.27 2.34
N GLU A 40 -29.75 -12.98 2.31
CA GLU A 40 -29.96 -14.40 2.65
C GLU A 40 -30.02 -14.93 4.10
N ASN A 41 -31.19 -15.54 4.37
CA ASN A 41 -31.53 -16.44 5.46
C ASN A 41 -31.01 -17.86 5.19
N LEU A 42 -30.18 -18.42 6.06
CA LEU A 42 -29.91 -19.86 6.10
C LEU A 42 -29.87 -20.37 7.54
N LYS A 43 -30.81 -21.27 7.88
CA LYS A 43 -30.86 -22.02 9.15
C LYS A 43 -29.99 -23.28 9.05
N PRO A 44 -29.13 -23.57 10.03
CA PRO A 44 -28.61 -24.91 10.24
C PRO A 44 -29.03 -25.53 11.58
N LYS A 45 -28.99 -26.86 11.58
CA LYS A 45 -29.51 -27.84 12.53
C LYS A 45 -28.58 -27.99 13.75
N ILE A 46 -29.19 -28.25 14.91
CA ILE A 46 -28.58 -28.25 16.25
C ILE A 46 -27.86 -29.57 16.54
N GLU A 47 -26.63 -29.51 17.06
CA GLU A 47 -26.02 -30.56 17.88
C GLU A 47 -25.54 -29.97 19.21
N ASN A 48 -25.84 -30.70 20.29
CA ASN A 48 -25.82 -30.25 21.68
C ASN A 48 -24.40 -30.11 22.24
N THR A 49 -24.15 -29.02 22.98
CA THR A 49 -23.12 -28.98 24.02
C THR A 49 -23.56 -28.06 25.16
N SER A 50 -23.21 -28.46 26.37
CA SER A 50 -23.81 -28.16 27.68
C SER A 50 -23.97 -26.68 28.04
N SER A 51 -25.19 -26.31 28.43
CA SER A 51 -25.63 -24.95 28.73
C SER A 51 -25.39 -24.56 30.20
N HIS A 52 -24.82 -23.37 30.43
CA HIS A 52 -25.04 -22.61 31.65
C HIS A 52 -26.26 -21.72 31.38
N THR A 53 -27.43 -22.12 31.90
CA THR A 53 -28.71 -21.47 31.58
C THR A 53 -28.82 -20.13 32.27
N ILE A 54 -28.62 -19.03 31.53
CA ILE A 54 -29.11 -17.71 31.93
C ILE A 54 -30.56 -17.62 31.47
N ASN A 55 -31.46 -17.29 32.39
CA ASN A 55 -32.90 -17.28 32.13
C ASN A 55 -33.25 -16.11 31.17
N LYS A 56 -33.77 -16.39 29.97
CA LYS A 56 -34.17 -15.36 28.97
C LYS A 56 -35.14 -14.30 29.51
N ASN A 57 -35.91 -14.62 30.55
CA ASN A 57 -36.81 -13.67 31.22
C ASN A 57 -36.06 -12.63 32.09
N ASP A 58 -34.84 -12.91 32.54
CA ASP A 58 -34.03 -11.98 33.31
C ASP A 58 -33.27 -11.00 32.40
N GLU A 59 -32.86 -11.41 31.19
CA GLU A 59 -32.17 -10.52 30.23
C GLU A 59 -33.03 -9.32 29.81
N ASN A 60 -34.31 -9.55 29.50
CA ASN A 60 -35.24 -8.48 29.16
C ASN A 60 -35.60 -7.57 30.35
N LYS A 61 -35.59 -8.10 31.58
CA LYS A 61 -35.83 -7.32 32.80
C LYS A 61 -34.64 -6.44 33.17
N VAL A 62 -33.40 -6.92 33.03
CA VAL A 62 -32.18 -6.17 33.40
C VAL A 62 -31.94 -4.96 32.48
N VAL A 63 -32.21 -5.08 31.17
CA VAL A 63 -32.11 -3.95 30.22
C VAL A 63 -33.23 -2.91 30.42
N SER A 64 -34.32 -3.27 31.11
CA SER A 64 -35.46 -2.36 31.32
C SER A 64 -35.17 -1.17 32.24
N GLY A 65 -34.30 -1.33 33.26
CA GLY A 65 -34.02 -0.31 34.29
C GLY A 65 -32.88 0.66 33.99
N ILE A 66 -32.10 0.43 32.93
CA ILE A 66 -30.94 1.24 32.59
C ILE A 66 -31.39 2.44 31.75
N LYS A 67 -31.14 3.65 32.27
CA LYS A 67 -31.55 4.89 31.62
C LYS A 67 -30.48 5.46 30.67
N SER A 68 -29.20 5.19 30.94
CA SER A 68 -28.08 5.73 30.17
C SER A 68 -26.83 4.85 30.23
N LEU A 69 -26.00 4.91 29.19
CA LEU A 69 -24.67 4.30 29.11
C LEU A 69 -23.66 5.35 28.64
N GLY A 70 -22.40 5.21 29.03
CA GLY A 70 -21.31 6.08 28.61
C GLY A 70 -20.03 5.29 28.40
N PHE A 71 -19.31 5.59 27.31
CA PHE A 71 -18.08 4.90 26.94
C PHE A 71 -17.02 5.90 26.49
N LYS A 72 -15.78 5.72 26.93
CA LYS A 72 -14.59 6.32 26.32
C LYS A 72 -13.93 5.28 25.44
N PHE A 73 -13.56 5.67 24.22
CA PHE A 73 -12.89 4.78 23.28
C PHE A 73 -11.56 5.35 22.78
N LYS A 74 -10.67 4.46 22.39
CA LYS A 74 -9.45 4.73 21.63
C LYS A 74 -9.20 3.58 20.68
N VAL A 75 -9.15 3.88 19.39
CA VAL A 75 -8.76 2.98 18.30
C VAL A 75 -7.40 3.43 17.81
N SER A 76 -6.44 2.53 17.78
CA SER A 76 -5.13 2.75 17.16
C SER A 76 -5.00 1.79 15.99
N THR A 77 -4.72 2.32 14.81
CA THR A 77 -4.48 1.51 13.61
C THR A 77 -3.07 1.77 13.13
N GLN A 78 -2.32 0.71 12.86
CA GLN A 78 -0.96 0.73 12.31
C GLN A 78 -0.92 -0.14 11.07
N VAL A 79 -0.16 0.29 10.07
CA VAL A 79 0.23 -0.55 8.94
C VAL A 79 1.71 -0.84 9.06
N LEU A 80 2.04 -2.11 9.08
CA LEU A 80 3.38 -2.63 9.31
C LEU A 80 3.87 -3.32 8.03
N SER A 81 5.12 -3.09 7.66
CA SER A 81 5.79 -3.84 6.59
C SER A 81 6.08 -5.28 7.03
N ASP A 82 6.61 -6.09 6.11
CA ASP A 82 7.15 -7.42 6.40
C ASP A 82 8.33 -7.43 7.39
N SER A 83 9.05 -6.32 7.48
CA SER A 83 10.09 -6.10 8.49
C SER A 83 9.54 -5.62 9.84
N ASN A 84 8.22 -5.58 10.00
CA ASN A 84 7.51 -5.07 11.19
C ASN A 84 7.80 -3.58 11.48
N GLU A 85 8.16 -2.81 10.44
CA GLU A 85 8.36 -1.37 10.55
C GLU A 85 7.02 -0.64 10.36
N GLU A 86 6.74 0.35 11.22
CA GLU A 86 5.54 1.17 11.10
C GLU A 86 5.61 2.05 9.86
N MET A 87 4.75 1.78 8.88
CA MET A 87 4.66 2.51 7.62
C MET A 87 3.70 3.68 7.73
N ALA A 88 2.61 3.51 8.49
CA ALA A 88 1.64 4.54 8.78
C ALA A 88 0.79 4.19 10.01
N SER A 89 0.28 5.21 10.70
CA SER A 89 -0.57 5.04 11.88
C SER A 89 -1.63 6.12 12.02
N SER A 90 -2.72 5.76 12.71
CA SER A 90 -3.78 6.67 13.08
C SER A 90 -4.35 6.34 14.46
N ILE A 91 -4.83 7.37 15.15
CA ILE A 91 -5.52 7.24 16.43
C ILE A 91 -6.87 7.97 16.35
N PHE A 92 -7.95 7.22 16.54
CA PHE A 92 -9.31 7.75 16.68
C PHE A 92 -9.78 7.57 18.13
N GLU A 93 -10.04 8.67 18.82
CA GLU A 93 -10.43 8.66 20.24
C GLU A 93 -11.60 9.59 20.50
N GLY A 94 -12.41 9.28 21.51
CA GLY A 94 -13.59 10.09 21.86
C GLY A 94 -14.44 9.45 22.93
N LYS A 95 -15.67 9.95 23.06
CA LYS A 95 -16.69 9.45 24.00
C LYS A 95 -18.00 9.18 23.28
N ILE A 96 -18.73 8.17 23.73
CA ILE A 96 -20.08 7.83 23.28
C ILE A 96 -20.99 7.87 24.51
N ALA A 97 -22.06 8.66 24.45
CA ALA A 97 -23.14 8.63 25.42
C ALA A 97 -24.39 8.04 24.77
N LEU A 98 -25.17 7.28 25.53
CA LEU A 98 -26.43 6.69 25.10
C LEU A 98 -27.50 6.94 26.17
N LYS A 99 -28.71 7.29 25.76
CA LYS A 99 -29.90 7.38 26.59
C LYS A 99 -31.02 6.56 25.98
N LYS A 100 -31.71 5.78 26.81
CA LYS A 100 -32.86 5.00 26.36
C LYS A 100 -34.02 5.93 26.01
N GLU A 101 -34.62 5.76 24.84
CA GLU A 101 -35.83 6.48 24.44
C GLU A 101 -37.09 5.76 24.95
N LYS A 102 -38.24 6.44 24.86
CA LYS A 102 -39.54 5.86 25.28
C LYS A 102 -39.95 4.66 24.40
N ALA A 103 -39.56 4.67 23.13
CA ALA A 103 -39.79 3.56 22.20
C ALA A 103 -38.94 2.35 22.61
N LEU A 104 -39.55 1.15 22.59
CA LEU A 104 -38.87 -0.09 22.96
C LEU A 104 -37.56 -0.26 22.16
N ASN A 105 -36.47 -0.51 22.89
CA ASN A 105 -35.13 -0.86 22.39
C ASN A 105 -34.42 0.22 21.55
N VAL A 106 -34.95 1.43 21.42
CA VAL A 106 -34.26 2.54 20.73
C VAL A 106 -33.48 3.39 21.74
N TRP A 107 -32.24 3.71 21.38
CA TRP A 107 -31.34 4.56 22.17
C TRP A 107 -30.94 5.77 21.35
N LEU A 108 -31.05 6.94 21.96
CA LEU A 108 -30.47 8.17 21.45
C LEU A 108 -29.01 8.23 21.89
N GLY A 109 -28.12 8.41 20.94
CA GLY A 109 -26.68 8.46 21.14
C GLY A 109 -26.06 9.80 20.76
N GLN A 110 -24.91 10.09 21.37
CA GLN A 110 -24.10 11.25 21.07
C GLN A 110 -22.61 10.91 21.13
N VAL A 111 -21.88 11.23 20.07
CA VAL A 111 -20.42 11.13 20.01
C VAL A 111 -19.83 12.49 20.37
N ILE A 112 -18.98 12.54 21.39
CA ILE A 112 -18.48 13.78 22.00
C ILE A 112 -16.95 13.72 22.09
N ASP A 113 -16.30 14.89 22.05
CA ASP A 113 -14.84 15.04 22.21
C ASP A 113 -14.02 14.18 21.24
N SER A 114 -14.57 13.88 20.06
CA SER A 114 -13.94 12.97 19.12
C SER A 114 -12.77 13.62 18.37
N LYS A 115 -11.66 12.90 18.24
CA LYS A 115 -10.41 13.36 17.65
C LYS A 115 -9.84 12.29 16.75
N LEU A 116 -9.34 12.71 15.60
CA LEU A 116 -8.56 11.87 14.71
C LEU A 116 -7.14 12.44 14.61
N LYS A 117 -6.15 11.61 14.90
CA LYS A 117 -4.72 11.94 14.74
C LYS A 117 -4.16 11.04 13.66
N GLN A 118 -3.52 11.62 12.66
CA GLN A 118 -2.82 10.92 11.60
C GLN A 118 -1.41 11.48 11.54
N GLN A 119 -0.40 10.65 11.81
CA GLN A 119 0.99 11.10 11.89
C GLN A 119 1.15 12.39 12.75
N THR A 120 1.53 13.51 12.12
CA THR A 120 1.74 14.83 12.74
C THR A 120 0.51 15.73 12.78
N GLU A 121 -0.55 15.39 12.04
CA GLU A 121 -1.76 16.21 11.95
C GLU A 121 -2.82 15.76 12.97
N LYS A 122 -3.42 16.76 13.63
CA LYS A 122 -4.51 16.56 14.59
C LYS A 122 -5.75 17.26 14.07
N THR A 123 -6.78 16.48 13.77
CA THR A 123 -8.08 17.01 13.34
C THR A 123 -9.08 16.80 14.45
N GLN A 124 -9.54 17.91 15.03
CA GLN A 124 -10.69 17.91 15.91
C GLN A 124 -11.94 17.66 15.05
N LEU A 125 -12.70 16.62 15.36
CA LEU A 125 -13.99 16.38 14.71
C LEU A 125 -15.06 17.24 15.38
N ALA A 126 -16.24 17.32 14.74
CA ALA A 126 -17.40 18.03 15.27
C ALA A 126 -17.59 17.70 16.77
N SER A 127 -17.85 18.76 17.56
CA SER A 127 -17.89 18.69 19.03
C SER A 127 -18.94 17.70 19.56
N SER A 128 -20.00 17.49 18.78
CA SER A 128 -21.08 16.56 19.09
C SER A 128 -21.74 16.04 17.82
N VAL A 129 -21.89 14.72 17.69
CA VAL A 129 -22.66 14.10 16.61
C VAL A 129 -23.71 13.15 17.17
N LEU A 130 -24.97 13.41 16.86
CA LEU A 130 -26.11 12.64 17.36
C LEU A 130 -26.36 11.40 16.50
N PHE A 131 -26.90 10.35 17.09
CA PHE A 131 -27.31 9.15 16.35
C PHE A 131 -28.43 8.41 17.07
N LYS A 132 -29.11 7.50 16.39
CA LYS A 132 -30.00 6.52 17.00
C LYS A 132 -29.44 5.12 16.78
N THR A 133 -29.60 4.24 17.75
CA THR A 133 -29.22 2.83 17.61
C THR A 133 -30.24 1.96 18.33
N GLN A 134 -30.39 0.72 17.89
CA GLN A 134 -31.19 -0.27 18.61
C GLN A 134 -30.28 -1.09 19.51
N TYR A 135 -30.67 -1.29 20.77
CA TYR A 135 -29.94 -2.14 21.70
C TYR A 135 -30.90 -3.08 22.42
N GLU A 136 -30.74 -4.37 22.13
CA GLU A 136 -31.60 -5.46 22.57
C GLU A 136 -30.76 -6.73 22.70
N ASN A 137 -31.00 -7.53 23.75
CA ASN A 137 -30.24 -8.76 24.03
C ASN A 137 -28.73 -8.59 23.94
N PHE A 138 -28.23 -7.47 24.49
CA PHE A 138 -26.82 -7.08 24.48
C PHE A 138 -26.20 -6.86 23.09
N VAL A 139 -27.02 -6.67 22.05
CA VAL A 139 -26.57 -6.39 20.67
C VAL A 139 -27.00 -5.00 20.22
N PHE A 140 -26.02 -4.22 19.73
CA PHE A 140 -26.26 -2.96 19.04
C PHE A 140 -26.48 -3.21 17.54
N LYS A 141 -27.56 -2.66 16.98
CA LYS A 141 -27.91 -2.78 15.56
C LYS A 141 -28.54 -1.50 15.02
N ASN A 142 -28.56 -1.36 13.69
CA ASN A 142 -29.28 -0.28 12.98
C ASN A 142 -28.91 1.13 13.47
N THR A 143 -27.61 1.42 13.53
CA THR A 143 -27.12 2.76 13.92
C THR A 143 -27.32 3.76 12.78
N ASP A 144 -28.12 4.79 13.04
CA ASP A 144 -28.42 5.90 12.13
C ASP A 144 -27.84 7.20 12.67
N PHE A 145 -26.89 7.79 11.94
CA PHE A 145 -26.28 9.08 12.26
C PHE A 145 -27.08 10.28 11.72
N LEU A 146 -28.39 10.13 11.52
CA LEU A 146 -29.33 11.24 11.34
C LEU A 146 -28.87 12.20 10.23
N GLY A 147 -28.59 11.65 9.05
CA GLY A 147 -28.18 12.40 7.86
C GLY A 147 -26.68 12.67 7.72
N LEU A 148 -25.83 12.19 8.64
CA LEU A 148 -24.38 12.27 8.46
C LEU A 148 -23.94 11.48 7.22
N ASN A 149 -23.04 12.05 6.41
CA ASN A 149 -22.45 11.33 5.29
C ASN A 149 -21.74 10.05 5.78
N LYS A 150 -21.98 8.91 5.12
CA LYS A 150 -21.35 7.62 5.45
C LYS A 150 -19.82 7.68 5.45
N SER A 151 -19.20 8.54 4.62
CA SER A 151 -17.74 8.71 4.58
C SER A 151 -17.16 9.43 5.79
N HIS A 152 -17.99 10.05 6.65
CA HIS A 152 -17.51 10.75 7.83
C HIS A 152 -16.88 9.77 8.84
N PRO A 153 -15.69 10.03 9.42
CA PRO A 153 -14.98 9.10 10.31
C PRO A 153 -15.81 8.63 11.52
N ILE A 154 -16.73 9.46 12.00
CA ILE A 154 -17.65 9.11 13.09
C ILE A 154 -18.51 7.87 12.81
N ASN A 155 -18.74 7.49 11.55
CA ASN A 155 -19.43 6.24 11.23
C ASN A 155 -18.70 5.00 11.78
N ALA A 156 -17.41 5.07 12.11
CA ALA A 156 -16.68 4.02 12.81
C ALA A 156 -17.28 3.68 14.19
N VAL A 157 -18.09 4.57 14.78
CA VAL A 157 -18.81 4.28 16.03
C VAL A 157 -19.80 3.13 15.88
N THR A 158 -20.37 2.89 14.69
CA THR A 158 -21.19 1.68 14.45
C THR A 158 -20.38 0.41 14.70
N HIS A 159 -19.13 0.39 14.26
CA HIS A 159 -18.23 -0.74 14.50
C HIS A 159 -17.84 -0.86 15.98
N LEU A 160 -17.60 0.26 16.66
CA LEU A 160 -17.31 0.24 18.10
C LEU A 160 -18.48 -0.31 18.92
N LEU A 161 -19.72 0.01 18.55
CA LEU A 161 -20.92 -0.54 19.18
C LEU A 161 -21.08 -2.03 18.88
N SER A 162 -20.76 -2.49 17.67
CA SER A 162 -20.79 -3.93 17.36
C SER A 162 -19.70 -4.70 18.11
N GLU A 163 -18.53 -4.10 18.37
CA GLU A 163 -17.47 -4.67 19.20
C GLU A 163 -17.83 -4.75 20.70
N LEU A 164 -18.85 -4.01 21.15
CA LEU A 164 -19.43 -4.13 22.50
C LEU A 164 -20.61 -5.12 22.56
N SER A 165 -21.01 -5.68 21.42
CA SER A 165 -22.14 -6.60 21.31
C SER A 165 -21.69 -8.04 21.54
N TYR A 166 -22.53 -8.85 22.18
CA TYR A 166 -22.28 -10.27 22.37
C TYR A 166 -23.58 -11.06 22.53
N GLN A 167 -23.52 -12.38 22.30
CA GLN A 167 -24.61 -13.31 22.56
C GLN A 167 -24.02 -14.63 23.08
N LEU A 168 -24.59 -15.17 24.16
CA LEU A 168 -24.11 -16.42 24.78
C LEU A 168 -24.81 -17.66 24.21
N ASP A 169 -26.08 -17.53 23.89
CA ASP A 169 -26.92 -18.66 23.45
C ASP A 169 -26.78 -18.95 21.96
N GLU A 170 -26.37 -17.97 21.15
CA GLU A 170 -26.31 -18.09 19.70
C GLU A 170 -25.10 -17.38 19.09
N PRO A 171 -24.57 -17.87 17.95
CA PRO A 171 -23.48 -17.20 17.27
C PRO A 171 -23.91 -15.83 16.71
N LEU A 172 -23.10 -14.80 16.93
CA LEU A 172 -23.36 -13.44 16.45
C LEU A 172 -22.51 -13.13 15.22
N SER A 173 -23.15 -12.66 14.15
CA SER A 173 -22.47 -12.17 12.95
C SER A 173 -22.05 -10.70 13.12
N ILE A 174 -20.77 -10.41 12.89
CA ILE A 174 -20.22 -9.05 12.90
C ILE A 174 -19.50 -8.81 11.56
N SER A 175 -19.92 -7.77 10.85
CA SER A 175 -19.28 -7.28 9.64
C SER A 175 -18.18 -6.27 9.97
N LYS A 176 -17.04 -6.41 9.29
CA LYS A 176 -15.86 -5.54 9.37
C LYS A 176 -15.38 -5.17 7.96
N ALA A 177 -14.35 -4.33 7.87
CA ALA A 177 -13.69 -3.97 6.61
C ALA A 177 -13.13 -5.17 5.86
N SER A 178 -12.58 -6.13 6.62
CA SER A 178 -11.95 -7.35 6.10
C SER A 178 -12.96 -8.43 5.70
N GLY A 179 -14.26 -8.17 5.83
CA GLY A 179 -15.34 -9.12 5.55
C GLY A 179 -16.26 -9.34 6.76
N SER A 180 -17.04 -10.40 6.75
CA SER A 180 -17.95 -10.76 7.85
C SER A 180 -17.49 -12.01 8.58
N ALA A 181 -17.71 -12.04 9.89
CA ALA A 181 -17.41 -13.22 10.70
C ALA A 181 -18.52 -13.49 11.72
N VAL A 182 -18.81 -14.76 11.90
CA VAL A 182 -19.73 -15.29 12.90
C VAL A 182 -18.92 -15.75 14.09
N TYR A 183 -19.25 -15.24 15.28
CA TYR A 183 -18.52 -15.48 16.52
C TYR A 183 -19.34 -16.28 17.51
N LYS A 184 -18.69 -17.20 18.23
CA LYS A 184 -19.23 -17.82 19.45
C LYS A 184 -18.55 -17.22 20.67
N TYR A 185 -19.34 -16.90 21.70
CA TYR A 185 -18.86 -16.24 22.91
C TYR A 185 -18.78 -17.24 24.07
N GLU A 186 -17.77 -17.05 24.91
CA GLU A 186 -17.55 -17.82 26.13
C GLU A 186 -17.43 -16.84 27.29
N LEU A 187 -18.18 -17.06 28.38
CA LEU A 187 -18.16 -16.26 29.59
C LEU A 187 -17.43 -17.02 30.71
N LEU A 188 -16.39 -16.39 31.27
CA LEU A 188 -15.71 -16.89 32.46
C LEU A 188 -15.42 -15.72 33.40
N ASN A 189 -15.88 -15.78 34.66
CA ASN A 189 -15.61 -14.77 35.70
C ASN A 189 -15.86 -13.32 35.23
N ASN A 190 -17.03 -13.06 34.63
CA ASN A 190 -17.44 -11.76 34.06
C ASN A 190 -16.57 -11.25 32.90
N LYS A 191 -15.73 -12.12 32.33
CA LYS A 191 -14.92 -11.86 31.14
C LYS A 191 -15.46 -12.70 29.99
N LEU A 192 -15.89 -12.02 28.94
CA LEU A 192 -16.27 -12.61 27.66
C LEU A 192 -15.04 -12.68 26.75
N THR A 193 -14.87 -13.83 26.13
CA THR A 193 -13.98 -14.02 24.98
C THR A 193 -14.80 -14.56 23.82
N ARG A 194 -14.27 -14.46 22.60
CA ARG A 194 -14.95 -15.00 21.42
C ARG A 194 -14.00 -15.77 20.51
N LYS A 195 -14.55 -16.74 19.78
CA LYS A 195 -13.85 -17.48 18.72
C LYS A 195 -14.62 -17.36 17.41
N ILE A 196 -13.90 -17.33 16.31
CA ILE A 196 -14.47 -17.30 14.97
C ILE A 196 -15.07 -18.69 14.68
N PHE A 197 -16.35 -18.73 14.37
CA PHE A 197 -17.07 -19.92 13.94
C PHE A 197 -17.11 -20.03 12.40
N LYS A 198 -17.34 -18.91 11.71
CA LYS A 198 -17.33 -18.82 10.24
C LYS A 198 -16.84 -17.45 9.81
N ARG A 199 -16.17 -17.34 8.66
CA ARG A 199 -15.75 -16.07 8.07
C ARG A 199 -15.96 -16.06 6.56
N LYS A 200 -16.35 -14.92 6.04
CA LYS A 200 -16.31 -14.55 4.62
C LYS A 200 -15.43 -13.32 4.50
N ASN A 201 -14.28 -13.45 3.85
CA ASN A 201 -13.38 -12.32 3.61
C ASN A 201 -14.01 -11.34 2.61
N ALA A 202 -13.59 -10.08 2.67
CA ALA A 202 -13.95 -9.10 1.64
C ALA A 202 -13.28 -9.48 0.32
N ASP A 203 -14.02 -9.34 -0.78
CA ASP A 203 -13.44 -9.41 -2.12
C ASP A 203 -12.65 -8.13 -2.37
N LEU A 204 -11.34 -8.26 -2.54
CA LEU A 204 -10.43 -7.14 -2.76
C LEU A 204 -9.81 -7.30 -4.15
N GLU A 205 -9.88 -6.25 -4.95
CA GLU A 205 -9.19 -6.22 -6.24
C GLU A 205 -7.68 -6.18 -5.99
N ASN A 206 -6.94 -7.12 -6.59
CA ASN A 206 -5.46 -7.21 -6.57
C ASN A 206 -4.81 -7.47 -5.19
N MET A 207 -5.57 -7.83 -4.17
CA MET A 207 -5.04 -8.23 -2.86
C MET A 207 -5.86 -9.40 -2.31
N SER A 208 -5.24 -10.25 -1.50
CA SER A 208 -5.97 -11.24 -0.71
C SER A 208 -5.58 -11.15 0.76
N ILE A 209 -6.45 -11.68 1.61
CA ILE A 209 -6.20 -11.80 3.04
C ILE A 209 -5.61 -13.18 3.28
N ASP A 210 -4.33 -13.21 3.63
CA ASP A 210 -3.61 -14.44 3.96
C ASP A 210 -4.03 -14.96 5.33
N LYS A 211 -4.02 -14.05 6.32
CA LYS A 211 -4.24 -14.41 7.73
C LYS A 211 -4.91 -13.29 8.50
N ILE A 212 -5.70 -13.65 9.52
CA ILE A 212 -6.20 -12.71 10.51
C ILE A 212 -6.00 -13.30 11.91
N ASP A 213 -5.26 -12.60 12.75
CA ASP A 213 -5.10 -12.91 14.16
C ASP A 213 -5.96 -11.96 15.00
N GLU A 214 -6.81 -12.50 15.87
CA GLU A 214 -7.71 -11.71 16.70
C GLU A 214 -7.64 -12.14 18.16
N ASN A 215 -7.47 -11.16 19.04
CA ASN A 215 -7.59 -11.31 20.48
C ASN A 215 -8.59 -10.29 21.00
N TRP A 216 -9.78 -10.77 21.35
CA TRP A 216 -10.89 -9.94 21.81
C TRP A 216 -11.33 -10.37 23.22
N SER A 217 -11.49 -9.39 24.11
CA SER A 217 -11.92 -9.62 25.48
C SER A 217 -12.77 -8.47 25.99
N LEU A 218 -13.98 -8.78 26.45
CA LEU A 218 -14.90 -7.83 27.06
C LEU A 218 -15.18 -8.20 28.52
N VAL A 219 -15.00 -7.25 29.44
CA VAL A 219 -15.43 -7.38 30.83
C VAL A 219 -16.83 -6.80 30.97
N ILE A 220 -17.73 -7.54 31.60
CA ILE A 220 -19.12 -7.14 31.86
C ILE A 220 -19.38 -6.92 33.36
N SER A 221 -20.38 -6.11 33.67
CA SER A 221 -20.87 -5.89 35.04
C SER A 221 -21.72 -7.04 35.53
N LYS A 222 -22.11 -7.00 36.82
CA LYS A 222 -23.11 -7.92 37.39
C LYS A 222 -24.47 -7.87 36.67
N ASN A 223 -24.75 -6.76 35.98
CA ASN A 223 -25.96 -6.57 35.19
C ASN A 223 -25.71 -6.85 33.69
N ASN A 224 -24.66 -7.60 33.36
CA ASN A 224 -24.32 -7.99 31.98
C ASN A 224 -24.02 -6.81 31.03
N LEU A 225 -23.71 -5.63 31.58
CA LEU A 225 -23.34 -4.46 30.77
C LEU A 225 -21.84 -4.38 30.48
N PRO A 226 -21.42 -3.98 29.28
CA PRO A 226 -20.02 -3.73 28.95
C PRO A 226 -19.35 -2.74 29.92
N ILE A 227 -18.24 -3.14 30.53
CA ILE A 227 -17.38 -2.28 31.37
C ILE A 227 -16.09 -1.93 30.64
N LYS A 228 -15.42 -2.91 30.05
CA LYS A 228 -14.10 -2.70 29.44
C LYS A 228 -13.84 -3.67 28.29
N LEU A 229 -13.53 -3.13 27.12
CA LEU A 229 -13.10 -3.90 25.94
C LEU A 229 -11.60 -3.69 25.71
N ASN A 230 -10.89 -4.80 25.49
CA ASN A 230 -9.59 -4.80 24.83
C ASN A 230 -9.70 -5.71 23.59
N SER A 231 -9.40 -5.17 22.41
CA SER A 231 -9.36 -5.93 21.16
C SER A 231 -8.07 -5.62 20.41
N VAL A 232 -7.40 -6.66 19.93
CA VAL A 232 -6.26 -6.58 19.02
C VAL A 232 -6.61 -7.43 17.81
N LEU A 233 -6.51 -6.85 16.62
CA LEU A 233 -6.81 -7.49 15.34
C LEU A 233 -5.66 -7.19 14.38
N ASP A 234 -4.96 -8.22 13.96
CA ASP A 234 -3.90 -8.15 12.96
C ASP A 234 -4.42 -8.81 11.68
N THR A 235 -4.54 -8.05 10.59
CA THR A 235 -4.94 -8.57 9.27
C THR A 235 -3.74 -8.55 8.34
N HIS A 236 -3.34 -9.72 7.86
CA HIS A 236 -2.22 -9.92 6.96
C HIS A 236 -2.74 -9.93 5.53
N TYR A 237 -2.28 -8.95 4.75
CA TYR A 237 -2.59 -8.81 3.35
C TYR A 237 -1.40 -9.30 2.52
N ILE A 238 -1.72 -9.94 1.40
CA ILE A 238 -0.76 -10.37 0.40
C ILE A 238 -1.23 -9.90 -0.98
N ASN A 239 -0.29 -9.44 -1.80
CA ASN A 239 -0.46 -9.33 -3.24
C ASN A 239 0.77 -9.93 -3.94
N GLN A 240 0.83 -9.81 -5.27
CA GLN A 240 1.94 -10.39 -6.04
C GLN A 240 3.32 -9.79 -5.71
N ASP A 241 3.37 -8.60 -5.07
CA ASP A 241 4.58 -7.79 -4.90
C ASP A 241 4.99 -7.53 -3.44
N ALA A 242 4.10 -7.75 -2.47
CA ALA A 242 4.31 -7.39 -1.07
C ALA A 242 3.39 -8.13 -0.11
N HIS A 243 3.86 -8.26 1.13
CA HIS A 243 3.04 -8.58 2.28
C HIS A 243 3.03 -7.35 3.22
N PHE A 244 1.92 -7.15 3.93
CA PHE A 244 1.84 -6.13 4.98
C PHE A 244 0.77 -6.49 6.00
N VAL A 245 0.90 -5.94 7.20
CA VAL A 245 -0.01 -6.20 8.32
C VAL A 245 -0.72 -4.93 8.73
N VAL A 246 -2.04 -5.00 8.81
CA VAL A 246 -2.86 -3.94 9.39
C VAL A 246 -3.23 -4.35 10.80
N LYS A 247 -2.60 -3.70 11.76
CA LYS A 247 -2.80 -3.90 13.19
C LYS A 247 -3.77 -2.88 13.75
N GLN A 248 -4.88 -3.35 14.31
CA GLN A 248 -5.87 -2.52 14.96
C GLN A 248 -5.99 -2.88 16.43
N ILE A 249 -5.92 -1.87 17.29
CA ILE A 249 -6.05 -1.99 18.74
C ILE A 249 -7.20 -1.11 19.20
N ILE A 250 -8.24 -1.73 19.78
CA ILE A 250 -9.42 -1.03 20.29
C ILE A 250 -9.45 -1.16 21.81
N TYR A 251 -9.55 -0.02 22.48
CA TYR A 251 -9.81 0.09 23.90
C TYR A 251 -11.12 0.83 24.12
N ILE A 252 -12.04 0.24 24.88
CA ILE A 252 -13.26 0.91 25.33
C ILE A 252 -13.40 0.72 26.84
N SER A 253 -13.82 1.77 27.54
CA SER A 253 -14.09 1.72 28.98
C SER A 253 -15.37 2.48 29.30
N ALA A 254 -16.21 1.90 30.15
CA ALA A 254 -17.42 2.53 30.66
C ALA A 254 -17.05 3.77 31.50
N ILE A 255 -17.82 4.83 31.33
CA ILE A 255 -17.68 6.09 32.06
C ILE A 255 -19.06 6.63 32.43
N ASN A 256 -19.13 7.31 33.56
CA ASN A 256 -20.31 8.10 33.89
C ASN A 256 -20.23 9.42 33.11
N MET A 257 -21.30 9.73 32.39
CA MET A 257 -21.40 10.97 31.62
C MET A 257 -22.70 11.68 31.97
N ASN A 258 -22.60 12.99 32.20
CA ASN A 258 -23.75 13.86 32.22
C ASN A 258 -23.76 14.64 30.90
N VAL A 259 -24.80 14.45 30.09
CA VAL A 259 -24.90 14.98 28.74
C VAL A 259 -26.24 15.68 28.59
N ASN A 260 -26.22 16.86 28.00
CA ASN A 260 -27.43 17.59 27.66
C ASN A 260 -28.05 16.98 26.41
N TRP A 261 -29.23 16.37 26.57
CA TRP A 261 -29.92 15.69 25.49
C TRP A 261 -30.85 16.64 24.75
N PRO A 262 -30.77 16.73 23.41
CA PRO A 262 -31.74 17.47 22.62
C PRO A 262 -33.11 16.77 22.64
N ASN A 263 -34.18 17.52 22.32
CA ASN A 263 -35.52 16.96 22.20
C ASN A 263 -35.58 15.95 21.04
N SER A 264 -36.07 14.74 21.29
CA SER A 264 -35.96 13.62 20.35
C SER A 264 -36.92 13.69 19.15
N ASN A 265 -37.94 14.56 19.21
CA ASN A 265 -38.94 14.75 18.16
C ASN A 265 -38.41 15.49 16.92
N ASP A 266 -37.33 16.26 17.03
CA ASP A 266 -36.84 17.17 15.96
C ASP A 266 -35.53 16.70 15.31
N LEU A 267 -35.14 15.44 15.50
CA LEU A 267 -33.78 14.96 15.20
C LEU A 267 -33.53 14.46 13.76
N LYS A 268 -34.42 14.75 12.80
CA LYS A 268 -34.25 14.26 11.43
C LYS A 268 -33.17 15.06 10.69
N MET A 269 -32.17 14.38 10.13
CA MET A 269 -31.11 15.00 9.31
C MET A 269 -30.24 16.07 10.00
N VAL A 270 -30.22 16.11 11.34
CA VAL A 270 -29.49 17.14 12.12
C VAL A 270 -27.99 17.19 11.83
N ASN A 271 -27.40 16.10 11.34
CA ASN A 271 -25.97 16.02 11.02
C ASN A 271 -25.65 16.21 9.52
N SER A 272 -26.64 16.49 8.69
CA SER A 272 -26.46 16.60 7.23
C SER A 272 -25.46 17.67 6.79
N ASN A 273 -25.32 18.74 7.58
CA ASN A 273 -24.39 19.83 7.32
C ASN A 273 -22.97 19.57 7.87
N LEU A 274 -22.77 18.49 8.66
CA LEU A 274 -21.46 18.15 9.20
C LEU A 274 -20.59 17.56 8.10
N LYS A 275 -19.80 18.44 7.50
CA LYS A 275 -18.78 18.07 6.52
C LYS A 275 -17.49 17.74 7.26
N PHE A 276 -16.99 16.53 7.08
CA PHE A 276 -15.59 16.25 7.36
C PHE A 276 -14.82 16.55 6.08
N LYS A 277 -13.98 17.59 6.11
CA LYS A 277 -12.89 17.70 5.14
C LYS A 277 -11.94 16.55 5.48
N THR A 278 -12.16 15.38 4.88
CA THR A 278 -11.05 14.49 4.60
C THR A 278 -9.98 15.36 3.97
N THR A 279 -8.73 15.27 4.42
CA THR A 279 -7.60 15.52 3.51
C THR A 279 -7.88 14.58 2.35
N GLU A 280 -8.43 15.19 1.31
CA GLU A 280 -9.25 14.54 0.32
C GLU A 280 -8.25 13.79 -0.57
N VAL A 281 -7.94 12.53 -0.22
CA VAL A 281 -7.34 11.59 -1.19
C VAL A 281 -8.36 11.26 -2.29
N ASN A 282 -9.63 11.62 -2.07
CA ASN A 282 -10.69 11.77 -3.07
C ASN A 282 -11.12 13.23 -3.21
N GLN A 283 -10.18 14.19 -3.28
CA GLN A 283 -10.43 15.27 -4.21
C GLN A 283 -10.34 14.54 -5.54
N SER A 284 -11.47 14.26 -6.17
CA SER A 284 -11.44 14.30 -7.63
C SER A 284 -10.85 15.68 -7.91
N PHE A 285 -9.54 15.73 -8.21
CA PHE A 285 -8.93 16.93 -8.73
C PHE A 285 -9.48 17.06 -10.14
N LYS A 286 -10.78 17.32 -10.27
CA LYS A 286 -11.37 17.51 -11.58
C LYS A 286 -10.79 18.81 -12.11
N ILE A 287 -9.73 18.67 -12.86
CA ILE A 287 -9.14 19.75 -13.59
C ILE A 287 -10.14 20.01 -14.72
N THR A 288 -10.80 21.16 -14.66
CA THR A 288 -11.79 21.58 -15.66
C THR A 288 -11.31 22.77 -16.49
N SER A 289 -10.10 23.27 -16.22
CA SER A 289 -9.54 24.45 -16.88
C SER A 289 -8.02 24.44 -16.88
N GLU A 290 -7.43 25.15 -17.83
CA GLU A 290 -5.97 25.34 -17.93
C GLU A 290 -5.37 26.01 -16.68
N HIS A 291 -6.09 26.93 -16.04
CA HIS A 291 -5.65 27.55 -14.79
C HIS A 291 -5.49 26.51 -13.67
N LEU A 292 -6.47 25.62 -13.52
CA LEU A 292 -6.40 24.53 -12.55
C LEU A 292 -5.30 23.53 -12.91
N LEU A 293 -5.08 23.27 -14.20
CA LEU A 293 -3.97 22.44 -14.66
C LEU A 293 -2.61 23.02 -14.22
N LYS A 294 -2.38 24.32 -14.41
CA LYS A 294 -1.14 24.99 -13.98
C LYS A 294 -0.93 24.93 -12.46
N GLN A 295 -2.01 25.11 -11.68
CA GLN A 295 -1.96 24.96 -10.23
C GLN A 295 -1.65 23.51 -9.82
N ALA A 296 -2.31 22.54 -10.45
CA ALA A 296 -2.11 21.11 -10.22
C ALA A 296 -0.67 20.68 -10.54
N LEU A 297 -0.12 21.12 -11.67
CA LEU A 297 1.27 20.86 -12.05
C LEU A 297 2.26 21.49 -11.07
N THR A 298 2.00 22.71 -10.59
CA THR A 298 2.83 23.37 -9.57
C THR A 298 2.78 22.62 -8.24
N LYS A 299 1.60 22.15 -7.84
CA LYS A 299 1.41 21.32 -6.66
C LYS A 299 2.16 20.00 -6.80
N LEU A 300 2.01 19.31 -7.93
CA LEU A 300 2.71 18.05 -8.21
C LEU A 300 4.24 18.23 -8.19
N ALA A 301 4.74 19.38 -8.65
CA ALA A 301 6.18 19.69 -8.62
C ALA A 301 6.75 19.88 -7.21
N SER A 302 5.92 20.30 -6.25
CA SER A 302 6.31 20.54 -4.86
C SER A 302 6.04 19.33 -3.95
N MET A 303 5.02 18.54 -4.29
CA MET A 303 4.60 17.36 -3.54
C MET A 303 4.15 16.26 -4.52
N PRO A 304 4.96 15.22 -4.73
CA PRO A 304 4.58 14.10 -5.59
C PRO A 304 3.32 13.40 -5.07
N ASP A 305 2.27 13.35 -5.89
CA ASP A 305 0.96 12.76 -5.58
C ASP A 305 0.46 12.00 -6.82
N GLU A 306 0.26 10.68 -6.69
CA GLU A 306 -0.15 9.84 -7.81
C GLU A 306 -1.61 10.10 -8.24
N ALA A 307 -2.52 10.39 -7.31
CA ALA A 307 -3.91 10.69 -7.66
C ALA A 307 -4.00 12.00 -8.43
N LEU A 308 -3.26 13.02 -7.99
CA LEU A 308 -3.12 14.27 -8.72
C LEU A 308 -2.49 14.06 -10.11
N ALA A 309 -1.48 13.19 -10.22
CA ALA A 309 -0.86 12.86 -11.51
C ALA A 309 -1.85 12.15 -12.46
N LYS A 310 -2.70 11.26 -11.94
CA LYS A 310 -3.77 10.61 -12.71
C LYS A 310 -4.74 11.64 -13.28
N GLU A 311 -5.25 12.53 -12.45
CA GLU A 311 -6.19 13.58 -12.87
C GLU A 311 -5.57 14.57 -13.87
N ILE A 312 -4.30 14.97 -13.66
CA ILE A 312 -3.55 15.79 -14.63
C ILE A 312 -3.47 15.06 -15.97
N GLY A 313 -3.07 13.79 -15.98
CA GLY A 313 -2.93 13.03 -17.21
C GLY A 313 -4.26 12.81 -17.91
N GLN A 314 -5.34 12.52 -17.17
CA GLN A 314 -6.68 12.39 -17.74
C GLN A 314 -7.13 13.70 -18.40
N TYR A 315 -6.99 14.83 -17.71
CA TYR A 315 -7.35 16.13 -18.29
C TYR A 315 -6.56 16.44 -19.56
N LEU A 316 -5.25 16.16 -19.56
CA LEU A 316 -4.39 16.33 -20.72
C LEU A 316 -4.86 15.46 -21.90
N LEU A 317 -5.16 14.18 -21.66
CA LEU A 317 -5.63 13.26 -22.70
C LEU A 317 -7.00 13.63 -23.28
N GLU A 318 -7.87 14.22 -22.46
CA GLU A 318 -9.23 14.62 -22.88
C GLU A 318 -9.28 15.98 -23.59
N ASN A 319 -8.32 16.88 -23.33
CA ASN A 319 -8.44 18.30 -23.73
C ASN A 319 -7.26 18.82 -24.55
N TYR A 320 -6.17 18.08 -24.71
CA TYR A 320 -5.00 18.50 -25.49
C TYR A 320 -4.77 17.57 -26.68
N THR A 321 -4.49 18.18 -27.83
CA THR A 321 -3.94 17.49 -28.99
C THR A 321 -2.46 17.16 -28.79
N LEU A 322 -1.92 16.28 -29.62
CA LEU A 322 -0.50 15.90 -29.58
C LEU A 322 0.43 17.13 -29.73
N ASP A 323 0.13 18.03 -30.68
CA ASP A 323 0.94 19.24 -30.93
C ASP A 323 0.90 20.20 -29.73
N GLU A 324 -0.27 20.35 -29.10
CA GLU A 324 -0.41 21.17 -27.89
C GLU A 324 0.36 20.56 -26.71
N LEU A 325 0.38 19.23 -26.57
CA LEU A 325 1.20 18.54 -25.56
C LEU A 325 2.69 18.76 -25.80
N VAL A 326 3.15 18.67 -27.05
CA VAL A 326 4.55 18.94 -27.40
C VAL A 326 4.91 20.38 -27.08
N ASN A 327 4.06 21.34 -27.45
CA ASN A 327 4.26 22.75 -27.12
C ASN A 327 4.31 22.97 -25.61
N LEU A 328 3.45 22.29 -24.83
CA LEU A 328 3.43 22.38 -23.37
C LEU A 328 4.69 21.78 -22.73
N ILE A 329 5.18 20.66 -23.26
CA ILE A 329 6.39 19.96 -22.80
C ILE A 329 7.66 20.75 -23.14
N GLU A 330 7.74 21.32 -24.33
CA GLU A 330 8.91 22.04 -24.83
C GLU A 330 8.93 23.53 -24.45
N ASN A 331 7.91 24.01 -23.73
CA ASN A 331 7.83 25.40 -23.33
C ASN A 331 8.97 25.79 -22.35
N LYS A 332 9.99 26.44 -22.88
CA LYS A 332 11.18 26.90 -22.14
C LYS A 332 10.89 27.98 -21.10
N ASN A 333 9.72 28.64 -21.17
CA ASN A 333 9.31 29.65 -20.19
C ASN A 333 8.67 29.03 -18.94
N LEU A 334 8.45 27.71 -18.93
CA LEU A 334 7.93 26.98 -17.79
C LEU A 334 9.04 26.27 -17.00
N ASN A 335 8.72 25.86 -15.78
CA ASN A 335 9.65 25.16 -14.88
C ASN A 335 10.31 23.95 -15.60
N PRO A 336 11.65 23.78 -15.58
CA PRO A 336 12.34 22.67 -16.27
C PRO A 336 11.89 21.25 -15.86
N LYS A 337 11.25 21.13 -14.69
CA LYS A 337 10.69 19.86 -14.19
C LYS A 337 9.31 19.54 -14.78
N LEU A 338 8.62 20.50 -15.41
CA LEU A 338 7.24 20.37 -15.87
C LEU A 338 7.09 19.27 -16.93
N ALA A 339 8.00 19.23 -17.90
CA ALA A 339 8.04 18.19 -18.93
C ALA A 339 8.05 16.77 -18.34
N SER A 340 8.86 16.53 -17.30
CA SER A 340 8.86 15.24 -16.60
C SER A 340 7.55 14.94 -15.89
N LEU A 341 6.90 15.95 -15.31
CA LEU A 341 5.63 15.80 -14.60
C LEU A 341 4.47 15.52 -15.55
N ILE A 342 4.44 16.18 -16.71
CA ILE A 342 3.44 15.97 -17.76
C ILE A 342 3.54 14.53 -18.29
N ILE A 343 4.75 14.10 -18.69
CA ILE A 343 4.97 12.74 -19.21
C ILE A 343 4.62 11.71 -18.13
N TYR A 344 5.03 11.94 -16.88
CA TYR A 344 4.69 11.09 -15.74
C TYR A 344 3.17 11.03 -15.48
N ALA A 345 2.46 12.16 -15.57
CA ALA A 345 1.02 12.21 -15.39
C ALA A 345 0.28 11.39 -16.46
N ILE A 346 0.69 11.50 -17.72
CA ILE A 346 0.17 10.65 -18.80
C ILE A 346 0.47 9.17 -18.51
N GLN A 347 1.71 8.83 -18.13
CA GLN A 347 2.12 7.46 -17.78
C GLN A 347 1.27 6.85 -16.66
N LYS A 348 0.82 7.66 -15.69
CA LYS A 348 0.03 7.17 -14.56
C LYS A 348 -1.43 6.87 -14.88
N ASN A 349 -1.86 7.09 -16.11
CA ASN A 349 -3.17 6.70 -16.62
C ASN A 349 -3.05 5.41 -17.44
N PRO A 350 -3.36 4.22 -16.88
CA PRO A 350 -3.18 2.94 -17.57
C PRO A 350 -4.29 2.67 -18.60
N THR A 351 -4.46 3.57 -19.57
CA THR A 351 -5.45 3.47 -20.65
C THR A 351 -4.76 3.37 -22.00
N PHE A 352 -5.43 2.75 -22.97
CA PHE A 352 -4.91 2.66 -24.34
C PHE A 352 -4.66 4.06 -24.97
N SER A 353 -5.48 5.06 -24.64
CA SER A 353 -5.29 6.44 -25.11
C SER A 353 -4.01 7.08 -24.56
N ALA A 354 -3.68 6.81 -23.29
CA ALA A 354 -2.42 7.27 -22.70
C ALA A 354 -1.21 6.58 -23.36
N GLU A 355 -1.33 5.28 -23.62
CA GLU A 355 -0.31 4.50 -24.32
C GLU A 355 -0.02 5.08 -25.72
N VAL A 356 -1.06 5.25 -26.52
CA VAL A 356 -0.98 5.82 -27.88
C VAL A 356 -0.38 7.22 -27.82
N THR A 357 -0.79 8.05 -26.86
CA THR A 357 -0.23 9.40 -26.69
C THR A 357 1.27 9.36 -26.40
N LEU A 358 1.75 8.49 -25.51
CA LEU A 358 3.18 8.36 -25.22
C LEU A 358 3.96 7.86 -26.44
N VAL A 359 3.44 6.88 -27.18
CA VAL A 359 4.08 6.39 -28.41
C VAL A 359 4.13 7.49 -29.48
N ASN A 360 3.06 8.26 -29.63
CA ASN A 360 3.01 9.36 -30.59
C ASN A 360 3.93 10.52 -30.20
N LEU A 361 4.04 10.84 -28.90
CA LEU A 361 5.02 11.81 -28.39
C LEU A 361 6.45 11.39 -28.73
N LEU A 362 6.76 10.09 -28.56
CA LEU A 362 8.07 9.55 -28.91
C LEU A 362 8.40 9.73 -30.40
N ALA A 363 7.40 9.53 -31.28
CA ALA A 363 7.54 9.68 -32.73
C ALA A 363 7.51 11.13 -33.22
N HIS A 364 7.07 12.08 -32.39
CA HIS A 364 6.89 13.47 -32.81
C HIS A 364 8.22 14.15 -33.19
N PRO A 365 8.32 14.83 -34.35
CA PRO A 365 9.57 15.42 -34.83
C PRO A 365 10.09 16.53 -33.90
N ASP A 366 9.19 17.37 -33.37
CA ASP A 366 9.58 18.55 -32.58
C ASP A 366 9.92 18.25 -31.11
N LEU A 367 9.62 17.04 -30.63
CA LEU A 367 9.95 16.64 -29.26
C LEU A 367 11.47 16.43 -29.14
N GLN A 368 12.09 17.18 -28.22
CA GLN A 368 13.54 17.19 -28.06
C GLN A 368 14.06 15.88 -27.48
N GLY A 369 15.33 15.53 -27.78
CA GLY A 369 15.93 14.25 -27.41
C GLY A 369 15.83 13.90 -25.92
N ILE A 370 15.98 14.88 -25.03
CA ILE A 370 15.85 14.68 -23.57
C ILE A 370 14.41 14.31 -23.16
N ASN A 371 13.40 14.86 -23.83
CA ASN A 371 12.00 14.55 -23.57
C ASN A 371 11.60 13.23 -24.23
N LYS A 372 12.12 12.91 -25.42
CA LYS A 372 12.01 11.56 -26.00
C LYS A 372 12.59 10.50 -25.06
N GLN A 373 13.74 10.75 -24.44
CA GLN A 373 14.30 9.84 -23.43
C GLN A 373 13.36 9.63 -22.23
N ARG A 374 12.73 10.70 -21.73
CA ARG A 374 11.74 10.62 -20.65
C ARG A 374 10.51 9.79 -21.05
N VAL A 375 10.04 9.94 -22.29
CA VAL A 375 8.95 9.14 -22.84
C VAL A 375 9.34 7.66 -22.91
N VAL A 376 10.52 7.33 -23.44
CA VAL A 376 11.04 5.95 -23.48
C VAL A 376 11.06 5.29 -22.10
N MET A 377 11.58 6.01 -21.08
CA MET A 377 11.60 5.53 -19.70
C MET A 377 10.19 5.34 -19.11
N SER A 378 9.25 6.20 -19.51
CA SER A 378 7.87 6.16 -19.04
C SER A 378 7.11 4.98 -19.66
N LEU A 379 7.31 4.71 -20.96
CA LEU A 379 6.80 3.51 -21.62
C LEU A 379 7.29 2.23 -20.93
N GLY A 380 8.55 2.19 -20.49
CA GLY A 380 9.09 1.05 -19.73
C GLY A 380 8.43 0.81 -18.36
N ARG A 381 7.73 1.82 -17.82
CA ARG A 381 7.06 1.78 -16.51
C ARG A 381 5.54 1.96 -16.63
N PHE A 382 5.02 1.89 -17.84
CA PHE A 382 3.60 2.00 -18.09
C PHE A 382 2.95 0.68 -17.66
N GLU A 383 1.85 0.76 -16.92
CA GLU A 383 1.24 -0.42 -16.31
C GLU A 383 0.49 -1.26 -17.35
N ALA A 384 -0.23 -0.60 -18.26
CA ALA A 384 -1.01 -1.23 -19.32
C ALA A 384 -0.26 -1.33 -20.66
N VAL A 385 1.05 -1.67 -20.63
CA VAL A 385 1.85 -1.86 -21.86
C VAL A 385 1.24 -2.95 -22.73
N SER A 386 0.99 -2.61 -23.99
CA SER A 386 0.64 -3.53 -25.06
C SER A 386 1.81 -3.71 -26.03
N ASP A 387 1.57 -4.52 -27.06
CA ASP A 387 2.53 -4.74 -28.15
C ASP A 387 2.90 -3.43 -28.85
N LEU A 388 2.03 -2.42 -28.84
CA LEU A 388 2.29 -1.12 -29.45
C LEU A 388 3.53 -0.44 -28.83
N SER A 389 3.54 -0.27 -27.50
CA SER A 389 4.67 0.34 -26.81
C SER A 389 5.91 -0.55 -26.87
N LEU A 390 5.75 -1.86 -26.72
CA LEU A 390 6.88 -2.78 -26.76
C LEU A 390 7.55 -2.78 -28.13
N ASN A 391 6.79 -2.83 -29.22
CA ASN A 391 7.32 -2.75 -30.58
C ASN A 391 7.95 -1.39 -30.86
N SER A 392 7.38 -0.31 -30.34
CA SER A 392 7.99 1.03 -30.45
C SER A 392 9.35 1.10 -29.75
N LEU A 393 9.48 0.47 -28.57
CA LEU A 393 10.76 0.37 -27.87
C LEU A 393 11.76 -0.52 -28.63
N LYS A 394 11.32 -1.67 -29.16
CA LYS A 394 12.17 -2.57 -29.97
C LYS A 394 12.70 -1.87 -31.22
N ALA A 395 11.85 -1.14 -31.93
CA ALA A 395 12.23 -0.39 -33.12
C ALA A 395 13.33 0.65 -32.83
N LEU A 396 13.30 1.32 -31.67
CA LEU A 396 14.39 2.22 -31.25
C LEU A 396 15.72 1.49 -31.01
N VAL A 397 15.68 0.26 -30.50
CA VAL A 397 16.89 -0.56 -30.29
C VAL A 397 17.45 -1.07 -31.62
N GLU A 398 16.57 -1.45 -32.54
CA GLU A 398 16.92 -2.06 -33.82
C GLU A 398 17.34 -1.02 -34.88
N THR A 399 16.93 0.24 -34.71
CA THR A 399 17.37 1.33 -35.58
C THR A 399 18.87 1.61 -35.36
N PRO A 400 19.73 1.48 -36.40
CA PRO A 400 21.15 1.78 -36.28
C PRO A 400 21.41 3.20 -35.80
N ASP A 401 22.43 3.38 -34.96
CA ASP A 401 22.88 4.66 -34.43
C ASP A 401 21.81 5.50 -33.71
N ASN A 402 20.71 4.87 -33.28
CA ASN A 402 19.68 5.56 -32.53
C ASN A 402 20.17 5.91 -31.12
N ALA A 403 20.23 7.20 -30.81
CA ALA A 403 20.70 7.72 -29.52
C ALA A 403 19.89 7.21 -28.31
N LEU A 404 18.67 6.72 -28.53
CA LEU A 404 17.79 6.19 -27.49
C LEU A 404 17.87 4.67 -27.33
N ALA A 405 18.59 3.95 -28.20
CA ALA A 405 18.63 2.48 -28.23
C ALA A 405 18.94 1.86 -26.85
N ASN A 406 19.96 2.37 -26.14
CA ASN A 406 20.29 1.85 -24.81
C ASN A 406 19.21 2.13 -23.77
N THR A 407 18.58 3.32 -23.81
CA THR A 407 17.47 3.65 -22.89
C THR A 407 16.25 2.78 -23.20
N ALA A 408 15.96 2.53 -24.48
CA ALA A 408 14.88 1.68 -24.92
C ALA A 408 15.10 0.23 -24.47
N LYS A 409 16.30 -0.33 -24.66
CA LYS A 409 16.66 -1.68 -24.19
C LYS A 409 16.49 -1.84 -22.68
N LEU A 410 16.95 -0.86 -21.88
CA LEU A 410 16.74 -0.86 -20.43
C LEU A 410 15.26 -0.73 -20.04
N SER A 411 14.48 0.01 -20.83
CA SER A 411 13.04 0.20 -20.64
C SER A 411 12.25 -1.06 -20.98
N ILE A 412 12.63 -1.79 -22.04
CA ILE A 412 12.10 -3.14 -22.34
C ILE A 412 12.31 -4.08 -21.16
N GLY A 413 13.50 -4.07 -20.56
CA GLY A 413 13.75 -4.81 -19.33
C GLY A 413 12.78 -4.39 -18.20
N THR A 414 12.48 -3.10 -18.09
CA THR A 414 11.57 -2.58 -17.06
C THR A 414 10.11 -2.98 -17.33
N VAL A 415 9.67 -3.12 -18.59
CA VAL A 415 8.30 -3.56 -18.95
C VAL A 415 7.94 -4.86 -18.26
N ALA A 416 8.80 -5.88 -18.34
CA ALA A 416 8.57 -7.19 -17.72
C ALA A 416 8.39 -7.15 -16.19
N ARG A 417 8.84 -6.07 -15.53
CA ARG A 417 8.69 -5.89 -14.09
C ARG A 417 7.37 -5.23 -13.70
N TYR A 418 6.79 -4.43 -14.58
CA TYR A 418 5.54 -3.69 -14.30
C TYR A 418 4.34 -4.23 -15.08
N ASN A 419 4.56 -5.17 -16.00
CA ASN A 419 3.53 -5.76 -16.84
C ASN A 419 3.79 -7.26 -17.02
N GLU A 420 3.01 -8.08 -16.31
CA GLU A 420 3.15 -9.55 -16.37
C GLU A 420 2.72 -10.13 -17.73
N ILE A 421 1.80 -9.46 -18.45
CA ILE A 421 1.33 -9.91 -19.77
C ILE A 421 2.48 -9.95 -20.77
N GLN A 422 3.32 -8.92 -20.78
CA GLN A 422 4.43 -8.76 -21.73
C GLN A 422 5.72 -9.46 -21.30
N LYS A 423 5.72 -10.12 -20.14
CA LYS A 423 6.93 -10.73 -19.56
C LYS A 423 7.52 -11.85 -20.41
N SER A 424 6.68 -12.66 -21.06
CA SER A 424 7.14 -13.73 -21.97
C SER A 424 7.81 -13.16 -23.22
N GLU A 425 7.22 -12.12 -23.80
CA GLU A 425 7.74 -11.47 -25.00
C GLU A 425 9.06 -10.74 -24.71
N VAL A 426 9.12 -10.02 -23.59
CA VAL A 426 10.37 -9.40 -23.11
C VAL A 426 11.44 -10.46 -22.83
N LYS A 427 11.08 -11.60 -22.23
CA LYS A 427 12.01 -12.71 -22.02
C LYS A 427 12.59 -13.22 -23.33
N GLN A 428 11.73 -13.47 -24.32
CA GLN A 428 12.16 -13.95 -25.63
C GLN A 428 13.12 -12.94 -26.28
N TYR A 429 12.71 -11.68 -26.36
CA TYR A 429 13.53 -10.61 -26.94
C TYR A 429 14.89 -10.48 -26.25
N LEU A 430 14.93 -10.45 -24.91
CA LEU A 430 16.20 -10.35 -24.18
C LEU A 430 17.07 -11.59 -24.34
N SER A 431 16.48 -12.78 -24.49
CA SER A 431 17.20 -14.02 -24.80
C SER A 431 17.86 -13.96 -26.18
N GLU A 432 17.14 -13.46 -27.18
CA GLU A 432 17.66 -13.26 -28.55
C GLU A 432 18.79 -12.24 -28.56
N GLN A 433 18.61 -11.09 -27.90
CA GLN A 433 19.65 -10.06 -27.76
C GLN A 433 20.89 -10.57 -27.03
N LEU A 434 20.72 -11.45 -26.04
CA LEU A 434 21.84 -12.08 -25.33
C LEU A 434 22.61 -13.02 -26.25
N SER A 435 21.91 -13.79 -27.09
CA SER A 435 22.51 -14.70 -28.08
C SER A 435 23.20 -13.97 -29.23
N MET A 436 22.71 -12.80 -29.65
CA MET A 436 23.32 -12.01 -30.72
C MET A 436 24.68 -11.41 -30.34
N GLY A 437 24.96 -11.21 -29.05
CA GLY A 437 26.26 -10.73 -28.58
C GLY A 437 26.53 -9.23 -28.74
N THR A 438 25.58 -8.45 -29.26
CA THR A 438 25.75 -6.99 -29.44
C THR A 438 25.29 -6.21 -28.19
N ASN A 439 26.11 -5.26 -27.71
CA ASN A 439 25.83 -4.43 -26.53
C ASN A 439 25.44 -5.28 -25.30
N LEU A 440 26.23 -6.33 -25.05
CA LEU A 440 25.98 -7.33 -24.00
C LEU A 440 25.83 -6.70 -22.62
N ASP A 441 26.62 -5.69 -22.28
CA ASP A 441 26.56 -5.02 -20.99
C ASP A 441 25.18 -4.37 -20.74
N VAL A 442 24.59 -3.74 -21.75
CA VAL A 442 23.24 -3.14 -21.67
C VAL A 442 22.16 -4.21 -21.68
N THR A 443 22.30 -5.26 -22.49
CA THR A 443 21.36 -6.41 -22.48
C THR A 443 21.30 -7.07 -21.10
N LEU A 444 22.44 -7.28 -20.46
CA LEU A 444 22.52 -7.85 -19.11
C LEU A 444 21.90 -6.93 -18.04
N LEU A 445 22.06 -5.61 -18.17
CA LEU A 445 21.37 -4.65 -17.30
C LEU A 445 19.86 -4.67 -17.52
N ALA A 446 19.39 -4.85 -18.76
CA ALA A 446 17.97 -4.99 -19.05
C ALA A 446 17.39 -6.29 -18.46
N ILE A 447 18.11 -7.41 -18.54
CA ILE A 447 17.75 -8.66 -17.85
C ILE A 447 17.71 -8.44 -16.33
N ASN A 448 18.66 -7.71 -15.77
CA ASN A 448 18.66 -7.39 -14.35
C ASN A 448 17.46 -6.51 -13.93
N ASN A 449 17.00 -5.62 -14.81
CA ASN A 449 15.83 -4.78 -14.59
C ASN A 449 14.52 -5.56 -14.70
N SER A 450 14.47 -6.59 -15.55
CA SER A 450 13.25 -7.39 -15.78
C SER A 450 12.93 -8.34 -14.64
N GLY A 451 13.92 -8.74 -13.85
CA GLY A 451 13.74 -9.76 -12.82
C GLY A 451 13.52 -11.16 -13.38
N ILE A 452 13.74 -11.37 -14.69
CA ILE A 452 13.60 -12.69 -15.33
C ILE A 452 14.84 -13.53 -15.01
N THR A 453 14.73 -14.38 -13.99
CA THR A 453 15.85 -15.21 -13.51
C THR A 453 16.19 -16.38 -14.43
N ASN A 454 15.28 -16.82 -15.30
CA ASN A 454 15.52 -17.91 -16.25
C ASN A 454 16.67 -17.63 -17.22
N LEU A 455 17.01 -16.35 -17.45
CA LEU A 455 18.13 -15.96 -18.32
C LEU A 455 19.48 -15.96 -17.56
N ASN A 456 19.47 -16.08 -16.23
CA ASN A 456 20.69 -16.05 -15.41
C ASN A 456 21.65 -17.19 -15.77
N ALA A 457 21.14 -18.37 -16.11
CA ALA A 457 21.98 -19.51 -16.50
C ALA A 457 22.76 -19.20 -17.77
N GLN A 458 22.08 -18.76 -18.82
CA GLN A 458 22.72 -18.34 -20.08
C GLN A 458 23.67 -17.15 -19.86
N ALA A 459 23.26 -16.16 -19.07
CA ALA A 459 24.11 -15.00 -18.76
C ALA A 459 25.38 -15.39 -17.99
N ALA A 460 25.29 -16.33 -17.05
CA ALA A 460 26.42 -16.73 -16.22
C ALA A 460 27.58 -17.34 -17.01
N ASP A 461 27.34 -17.85 -18.22
CA ASP A 461 28.38 -18.41 -19.09
C ASP A 461 29.24 -17.32 -19.75
N LEU A 462 28.79 -16.06 -19.73
CA LEU A 462 29.54 -14.90 -20.22
C LEU A 462 30.52 -14.33 -19.18
N LEU A 463 30.53 -14.87 -17.95
CA LEU A 463 31.41 -14.38 -16.88
C LEU A 463 32.86 -14.69 -17.21
N GLY A 464 33.71 -13.66 -17.23
CA GLY A 464 35.08 -13.76 -17.74
C GLY A 464 35.26 -13.21 -19.14
N SER A 465 34.24 -12.53 -19.69
CA SER A 465 34.37 -11.73 -20.92
C SER A 465 35.59 -10.80 -20.85
N THR A 466 36.22 -10.56 -22.00
CA THR A 466 37.30 -9.57 -22.16
C THR A 466 36.78 -8.14 -21.92
N GLU A 467 35.47 -7.92 -22.13
CA GLU A 467 34.82 -6.64 -21.91
C GLU A 467 34.51 -6.43 -20.42
N GLN A 468 35.19 -5.46 -19.81
CA GLN A 468 35.05 -5.20 -18.38
C GLN A 468 33.61 -4.82 -17.96
N ASN A 469 32.88 -4.08 -18.81
CA ASN A 469 31.51 -3.66 -18.50
C ASN A 469 30.53 -4.85 -18.48
N VAL A 470 30.75 -5.86 -19.33
CA VAL A 470 29.97 -7.11 -19.34
C VAL A 470 30.11 -7.81 -17.99
N ASN A 471 31.34 -7.96 -17.49
CA ASN A 471 31.58 -8.58 -16.17
C ASN A 471 30.95 -7.79 -15.02
N VAL A 472 30.99 -6.46 -15.07
CA VAL A 472 30.33 -5.60 -14.07
C VAL A 472 28.81 -5.79 -14.09
N SER A 473 28.19 -5.86 -15.27
CA SER A 473 26.76 -6.10 -15.41
C SER A 473 26.36 -7.51 -14.95
N LEU A 474 27.18 -8.53 -15.25
CA LEU A 474 26.96 -9.91 -14.78
C LEU A 474 27.00 -10.02 -13.26
N ILE A 475 27.97 -9.38 -12.61
CA ILE A 475 28.06 -9.39 -11.14
C ILE A 475 26.81 -8.76 -10.52
N LYS A 476 26.29 -7.67 -11.09
CA LYS A 476 25.05 -7.03 -10.62
C LYS A 476 23.82 -7.92 -10.82
N LEU A 477 23.71 -8.57 -11.97
CA LEU A 477 22.62 -9.48 -12.31
C LEU A 477 22.62 -10.72 -11.38
N LEU A 478 23.74 -11.42 -11.33
CA LEU A 478 23.86 -12.73 -10.67
C LEU A 478 23.91 -12.62 -9.15
N ALA A 479 24.28 -11.46 -8.58
CA ALA A 479 24.28 -11.27 -7.13
C ALA A 479 22.90 -11.41 -6.47
N LYS A 480 21.82 -11.27 -7.23
CA LYS A 480 20.45 -11.46 -6.73
C LYS A 480 20.05 -12.93 -6.57
N ASP A 481 20.86 -13.86 -7.10
CA ASP A 481 20.56 -15.29 -7.10
C ASP A 481 21.67 -16.06 -6.38
N SER A 482 21.30 -16.65 -5.24
CA SER A 482 22.22 -17.36 -4.34
C SER A 482 23.02 -18.48 -5.02
N LYS A 483 22.46 -19.09 -6.07
CA LYS A 483 23.13 -20.14 -6.83
C LYS A 483 24.44 -19.68 -7.47
N TYR A 484 24.58 -18.39 -7.77
CA TYR A 484 25.73 -17.85 -8.49
C TYR A 484 26.72 -17.11 -7.60
N HIS A 485 26.46 -16.96 -6.29
CA HIS A 485 27.30 -16.20 -5.37
C HIS A 485 28.75 -16.68 -5.35
N ASP A 486 28.97 -17.99 -5.24
CA ASP A 486 30.33 -18.54 -5.25
C ASP A 486 31.04 -18.28 -6.59
N LYS A 487 30.31 -18.38 -7.71
CA LYS A 487 30.87 -18.13 -9.05
C LYS A 487 31.33 -16.68 -9.20
N ILE A 488 30.51 -15.70 -8.81
CA ILE A 488 30.86 -14.27 -8.92
C ILE A 488 31.94 -13.85 -7.92
N ILE A 489 31.96 -14.44 -6.71
CA ILE A 489 33.00 -14.17 -5.71
C ILE A 489 34.35 -14.71 -6.22
N ASN A 490 34.38 -15.98 -6.64
CA ASN A 490 35.59 -16.59 -7.18
C ASN A 490 36.12 -15.84 -8.41
N PHE A 491 35.22 -15.41 -9.31
CA PHE A 491 35.62 -14.60 -10.46
C PHE A 491 36.24 -13.26 -10.02
N ALA A 492 35.54 -12.45 -9.22
CA ALA A 492 35.99 -11.10 -8.91
C ALA A 492 37.28 -11.09 -8.09
N VAL A 493 37.43 -12.02 -7.13
CA VAL A 493 38.65 -12.16 -6.30
C VAL A 493 39.86 -12.56 -7.14
N ASN A 494 39.67 -13.45 -8.13
CA ASN A 494 40.75 -13.82 -9.03
C ASN A 494 41.00 -12.79 -10.13
N SER A 495 40.01 -11.95 -10.44
CA SER A 495 40.14 -10.89 -11.43
C SER A 495 41.19 -9.84 -11.00
N ASN A 496 41.93 -9.32 -11.97
CA ASN A 496 42.77 -8.14 -11.78
C ASN A 496 42.02 -6.85 -12.18
N GLN A 497 40.68 -6.88 -12.15
CA GLN A 497 39.81 -5.82 -12.65
C GLN A 497 39.16 -5.05 -11.48
N PRO A 498 39.64 -3.83 -11.13
CA PRO A 498 39.13 -3.09 -9.98
C PRO A 498 37.61 -2.84 -10.00
N LYS A 499 37.03 -2.58 -11.17
CA LYS A 499 35.58 -2.32 -11.31
C LYS A 499 34.73 -3.56 -10.97
N SER A 500 35.22 -4.76 -11.29
CA SER A 500 34.52 -6.02 -11.00
C SER A 500 34.51 -6.29 -9.48
N ILE A 501 35.61 -5.99 -8.80
CA ILE A 501 35.74 -6.10 -7.34
C ILE A 501 34.86 -5.05 -6.63
N ASP A 502 34.83 -3.81 -7.13
CA ASP A 502 33.95 -2.75 -6.61
C ASP A 502 32.47 -3.13 -6.79
N ALA A 503 32.10 -3.66 -7.97
CA ALA A 503 30.76 -4.15 -8.23
C ALA A 503 30.37 -5.27 -7.25
N LEU A 504 31.26 -6.25 -7.02
CA LEU A 504 31.02 -7.30 -6.03
C LEU A 504 30.84 -6.72 -4.62
N SER A 505 31.65 -5.73 -4.23
CA SER A 505 31.57 -5.10 -2.92
C SER A 505 30.20 -4.46 -2.68
N ARG A 506 29.69 -3.73 -3.67
CA ARG A 506 28.35 -3.13 -3.62
C ARG A 506 27.26 -4.19 -3.62
N SER A 507 27.41 -5.24 -4.43
CA SER A 507 26.46 -6.35 -4.47
C SER A 507 26.38 -7.09 -3.13
N VAL A 508 27.52 -7.43 -2.52
CA VAL A 508 27.61 -8.08 -1.20
C VAL A 508 26.94 -7.21 -0.13
N ALA A 509 27.19 -5.90 -0.14
CA ALA A 509 26.56 -4.97 0.80
C ALA A 509 25.04 -4.89 0.60
N SER A 510 24.59 -4.66 -0.64
CA SER A 510 23.16 -4.49 -0.94
C SER A 510 22.31 -5.75 -0.73
N GLN A 511 22.90 -6.94 -0.87
CA GLN A 511 22.22 -8.22 -0.71
C GLN A 511 22.51 -8.88 0.65
N ASN A 512 23.18 -8.18 1.58
CA ASN A 512 23.60 -8.70 2.88
C ASN A 512 24.37 -10.03 2.84
N LEU A 513 25.15 -10.26 1.77
CA LEU A 513 25.88 -11.51 1.59
C LEU A 513 26.97 -11.65 2.64
N THR A 514 27.20 -12.88 3.11
CA THR A 514 28.27 -13.17 4.06
C THR A 514 29.33 -14.02 3.38
N LEU A 515 30.55 -13.50 3.34
CA LEU A 515 31.70 -14.23 2.85
C LEU A 515 32.01 -15.40 3.79
N THR A 516 32.20 -16.59 3.23
CA THR A 516 32.67 -17.76 3.98
C THR A 516 34.10 -17.56 4.47
N ALA A 517 34.53 -18.34 5.47
CA ALA A 517 35.90 -18.29 5.97
C ALA A 517 36.93 -18.55 4.86
N LEU A 518 36.63 -19.50 3.96
CA LEU A 518 37.46 -19.82 2.80
C LEU A 518 37.59 -18.63 1.85
N GLN A 519 36.47 -17.97 1.51
CA GLN A 519 36.47 -16.80 0.64
C GLN A 519 37.25 -15.63 1.25
N LYS A 520 37.10 -15.39 2.57
CA LYS A 520 37.90 -14.38 3.28
C LYS A 520 39.40 -14.68 3.20
N SER A 521 39.79 -15.93 3.39
CA SER A 521 41.20 -16.35 3.29
C SER A 521 41.77 -16.10 1.89
N HIS A 522 41.03 -16.47 0.83
CA HIS A 522 41.45 -16.21 -0.56
C HIS A 522 41.59 -14.72 -0.86
N ILE A 523 40.68 -13.88 -0.35
CA ILE A 523 40.78 -12.41 -0.51
C ILE A 523 42.06 -11.88 0.16
N ILE A 524 42.38 -12.34 1.38
CA ILE A 524 43.60 -11.94 2.10
C ILE A 524 44.86 -12.35 1.32
N GLU A 525 44.89 -13.58 0.78
CA GLU A 525 46.00 -14.06 -0.03
C GLU A 525 46.18 -13.23 -1.30
N LYS A 526 45.10 -12.93 -2.01
CA LYS A 526 45.12 -12.07 -3.21
C LYS A 526 45.60 -10.65 -2.91
N ILE A 527 45.23 -10.08 -1.75
CA ILE A 527 45.73 -8.77 -1.30
C ILE A 527 47.26 -8.81 -1.14
N ARG A 528 47.81 -9.90 -0.58
CA ARG A 528 49.26 -10.06 -0.39
C ARG A 528 50.01 -10.23 -1.72
N SER A 529 49.47 -11.04 -2.62
CA SER A 529 50.13 -11.41 -3.89
C SER A 529 49.94 -10.39 -5.02
N SER A 530 48.88 -9.58 -4.99
CA SER A 530 48.63 -8.57 -6.03
C SER A 530 49.72 -7.50 -6.04
N LYS A 531 50.15 -7.06 -7.24
CA LYS A 531 51.03 -5.89 -7.42
C LYS A 531 50.26 -4.59 -7.64
N ASN A 532 48.95 -4.66 -7.89
CA ASN A 532 48.12 -3.50 -8.20
C ASN A 532 47.47 -2.94 -6.93
N GLN A 533 47.82 -1.70 -6.56
CA GLN A 533 47.33 -1.06 -5.34
C GLN A 533 45.80 -0.84 -5.35
N ILE A 534 45.23 -0.46 -6.49
CA ILE A 534 43.77 -0.24 -6.62
C ILE A 534 43.01 -1.55 -6.38
N VAL A 535 43.52 -2.67 -6.90
CA VAL A 535 42.96 -4.00 -6.64
C VAL A 535 43.03 -4.35 -5.15
N LYS A 536 44.17 -4.08 -4.48
CA LYS A 536 44.29 -4.30 -3.03
C LYS A 536 43.26 -3.50 -2.24
N ASP A 537 43.10 -2.22 -2.58
CA ASP A 537 42.20 -1.33 -1.85
C ASP A 537 40.74 -1.76 -2.02
N GLN A 538 40.34 -2.21 -3.22
CA GLN A 538 38.98 -2.73 -3.43
C GLN A 538 38.75 -4.08 -2.73
N LEU A 539 39.73 -4.98 -2.72
CA LEU A 539 39.63 -6.25 -2.00
C LEU A 539 39.54 -6.05 -0.48
N LYS A 540 40.24 -5.04 0.08
CA LYS A 540 40.11 -4.70 1.51
C LYS A 540 38.70 -4.26 1.88
N LYS A 541 38.00 -3.54 1.00
CA LYS A 541 36.60 -3.13 1.25
C LYS A 541 35.66 -4.32 1.39
N LEU A 542 35.90 -5.41 0.66
CA LEU A 542 35.11 -6.66 0.79
C LEU A 542 35.24 -7.30 2.19
N LEU A 543 36.37 -7.12 2.88
CA LEU A 543 36.63 -7.72 4.18
C LEU A 543 36.08 -6.91 5.36
N ASN A 544 35.95 -5.59 5.21
CA ASN A 544 35.52 -4.69 6.28
C ASN A 544 33.99 -4.56 6.31
N LYS A 545 33.30 -5.47 7.02
CA LYS A 545 31.85 -5.38 7.26
C LYS A 545 31.43 -4.28 8.25
N ASP A 546 32.34 -3.70 9.03
CA ASP A 546 31.96 -2.97 10.25
C ASP A 546 32.06 -1.43 10.22
N LYS A 547 32.41 -0.78 9.10
CA LYS A 547 32.72 0.67 9.16
C LYS A 547 32.18 1.61 8.07
N HIS A 548 31.32 1.17 7.15
CA HIS A 548 30.74 2.11 6.20
C HIS A 548 29.26 1.87 5.97
N GLN A 549 28.43 2.63 6.69
CA GLN A 549 27.22 3.20 6.07
C GLN A 549 27.69 4.03 4.88
N TRP A 550 27.23 3.67 3.69
CA TRP A 550 27.43 4.44 2.46
C TRP A 550 26.24 5.36 2.23
#